data_AF-A0AAU3G0P9-F1
#
_entry.id   AF-A0AAU3G0P9-F1
#
_cell.length_a   1.000
_cell.length_b   1.000
_cell.length_c   1.000
_cell.angle_alpha   90.00
_cell.angle_beta   90.00
_cell.angle_gamma   90.00
#
_symmetry.space_group_name_H-M   'P 1'
#
loop_
_entity.id
_entity.type
_entity.pdbx_description
1 polymer ?
#
loop_
_entity_poly.entity_id
_entity_poly.type
_entity_poly.pdbx_seq_one_letter_code
_entity_poly.pdbx_strand_id
1 'polypeptide(L)'
;MSEMSPYRALLTVDASGYGQQPDALLPFVHHEIHTALTNACERSSLSEPWESVSLLQRPGDELVALLPVETLPLLVHPFLDNLQDELARTDQRVFEQDHGPRLRLRAAVHVGSLQEDGSVTTGIARAVNDIHRLLNCEPLIDALCDSDPDVTFVAAIISSEAFSRYVEEGRTSLDPSRFTKVRARVKKFDHPAWLYVPRPSQAPEQAAPPAPQEGVH
;
A
#
# COMPACT_ATOMS: atom_id res chain seq x y z
N MET A 1 -1.82 -33.10 10.28
CA MET A 1 -2.06 -31.71 10.71
C MET A 1 -0.83 -30.92 10.32
N SER A 2 -0.84 -30.19 9.21
CA SER A 2 0.27 -29.30 8.89
C SER A 2 0.33 -28.22 9.96
N GLU A 3 1.46 -28.12 10.67
CA GLU A 3 1.73 -26.99 11.54
C GLU A 3 1.58 -25.71 10.71
N MET A 4 0.70 -24.81 11.15
CA MET A 4 0.63 -23.49 10.55
C MET A 4 1.99 -22.82 10.70
N SER A 5 2.56 -22.32 9.62
CA SER A 5 3.79 -21.53 9.67
C SER A 5 3.67 -20.48 10.78
N PRO A 6 4.71 -20.28 11.62
CA PRO A 6 4.71 -19.25 12.64
C PRO A 6 4.74 -17.84 12.02
N TYR A 7 4.92 -17.72 10.70
CA TYR A 7 4.88 -16.46 9.98
C TYR A 7 3.60 -16.29 9.16
N ARG A 8 3.20 -15.04 8.97
CA ARG A 8 2.16 -14.64 8.00
C ARG A 8 2.67 -13.52 7.12
N ALA A 9 2.14 -13.47 5.90
CA ALA A 9 2.20 -12.28 5.08
C ALA A 9 1.11 -11.31 5.57
N LEU A 10 1.46 -10.05 5.69
CA LEU A 10 0.55 -8.98 6.09
C LEU A 10 0.45 -8.00 4.92
N LEU A 11 -0.78 -7.63 4.58
CA LEU A 11 -1.09 -6.54 3.65
C LEU A 11 -2.02 -5.55 4.37
N THR A 12 -1.74 -4.27 4.22
CA THR A 12 -2.69 -3.20 4.54
C THR A 12 -2.60 -2.13 3.47
N VAL A 13 -3.74 -1.50 3.20
CA VAL A 13 -3.85 -0.39 2.25
C VAL A 13 -4.64 0.73 2.89
N ASP A 14 -4.33 1.96 2.49
CA ASP A 14 -5.09 3.14 2.88
C ASP A 14 -5.16 4.14 1.73
N ALA A 15 -6.28 4.86 1.64
CA ALA A 15 -6.48 5.86 0.60
C ALA A 15 -5.81 7.18 0.98
N SER A 16 -5.04 7.74 0.05
CA SER A 16 -4.47 9.08 0.25
C SER A 16 -5.58 10.12 0.37
N GLY A 17 -5.56 10.94 1.43
CA GLY A 17 -6.56 12.00 1.61
C GLY A 17 -7.92 11.52 2.11
N TYR A 18 -8.03 10.27 2.59
CA TYR A 18 -9.26 9.68 3.15
C TYR A 18 -9.92 10.59 4.21
N GLY A 19 -9.14 11.17 5.11
CA GLY A 19 -9.64 12.09 6.16
C GLY A 19 -10.10 13.48 5.67
N GLN A 20 -9.94 13.79 4.38
CA GLN A 20 -10.43 15.04 3.77
C GLN A 20 -11.65 14.82 2.88
N GLN A 21 -12.09 13.57 2.69
CA GLN A 21 -13.29 13.27 1.92
C GLN A 21 -14.55 13.58 2.73
N PRO A 22 -15.59 14.18 2.13
CA PRO A 22 -16.89 14.30 2.78
C PRO A 22 -17.44 12.93 3.20
N ASP A 23 -18.02 12.83 4.40
CA ASP A 23 -18.60 11.59 4.95
C ASP A 23 -19.55 10.87 3.98
N ALA A 24 -20.27 11.64 3.15
CA ALA A 24 -21.19 11.12 2.15
C ALA A 24 -20.52 10.27 1.05
N LEU A 25 -19.22 10.47 0.79
CA LEU A 25 -18.45 9.73 -0.22
C LEU A 25 -17.77 8.49 0.35
N LEU A 26 -17.68 8.34 1.68
CA LEU A 26 -16.96 7.22 2.31
C LEU A 26 -17.49 5.84 1.92
N PRO A 27 -18.82 5.58 1.84
CA PRO A 27 -19.32 4.28 1.41
C PRO A 27 -18.90 3.93 -0.03
N PHE A 28 -18.89 4.92 -0.91
CA PHE A 28 -18.44 4.75 -2.29
C PHE A 28 -16.93 4.45 -2.35
N VAL A 29 -16.11 5.23 -1.65
CA VAL A 29 -14.66 5.02 -1.58
C VAL A 29 -14.34 3.63 -1.05
N HIS A 30 -14.97 3.20 0.04
CA HIS A 30 -14.80 1.84 0.59
C HIS A 30 -15.17 0.75 -0.42
N HIS A 31 -16.29 0.91 -1.13
CA HIS A 31 -16.71 -0.04 -2.15
C HIS A 31 -15.68 -0.14 -3.29
N GLU A 32 -15.18 0.99 -3.76
CA GLU A 32 -14.20 1.06 -4.85
C GLU A 32 -12.84 0.46 -4.45
N ILE A 33 -12.38 0.71 -3.22
CA ILE A 33 -11.17 0.08 -2.66
C ILE A 33 -11.33 -1.44 -2.62
N HIS A 34 -12.44 -1.93 -2.07
CA HIS A 34 -12.68 -3.37 -1.95
C HIS A 34 -12.76 -4.05 -3.32
N THR A 35 -13.38 -3.38 -4.30
CA THR A 35 -13.47 -3.87 -5.68
C THR A 35 -12.09 -3.92 -6.34
N ALA A 36 -11.30 -2.85 -6.24
CA ALA A 36 -9.94 -2.81 -6.78
C ALA A 36 -9.03 -3.89 -6.17
N LEU A 37 -9.11 -4.09 -4.84
CA LEU A 37 -8.35 -5.14 -4.15
C LEU A 37 -8.75 -6.55 -4.61
N THR A 38 -10.05 -6.82 -4.72
CA THR A 38 -10.57 -8.12 -5.17
C THR A 38 -10.09 -8.42 -6.60
N ASN A 39 -10.28 -7.48 -7.53
CA ASN A 39 -9.83 -7.64 -8.92
C ASN A 39 -8.30 -7.82 -9.02
N ALA A 40 -7.53 -7.05 -8.24
CA ALA A 40 -6.08 -7.20 -8.21
C ALA A 40 -5.65 -8.56 -7.67
N CYS A 41 -6.34 -9.11 -6.66
CA CYS A 41 -6.10 -10.45 -6.16
C CYS A 41 -6.41 -11.53 -7.21
N GLU A 42 -7.55 -11.42 -7.90
CA GLU A 42 -7.92 -12.34 -8.97
C GLU A 42 -6.87 -12.41 -10.07
N ARG A 43 -6.40 -11.25 -10.53
CA ARG A 43 -5.36 -11.14 -11.57
C ARG A 43 -3.97 -11.58 -11.10
N SER A 44 -3.81 -11.82 -9.80
CA SER A 44 -2.53 -12.18 -9.18
C SER A 44 -2.50 -13.60 -8.63
N SER A 45 -3.51 -14.42 -8.97
CA SER A 45 -3.65 -15.77 -8.42
C SER A 45 -3.74 -15.79 -6.90
N LEU A 46 -4.36 -14.77 -6.32
CA LEU A 46 -4.58 -14.58 -4.88
C LEU A 46 -6.05 -14.72 -4.47
N SER A 47 -6.98 -15.10 -5.37
CA SER A 47 -8.41 -15.19 -5.06
C SER A 47 -8.71 -16.06 -3.84
N GLU A 48 -8.26 -17.32 -3.83
CA GLU A 48 -8.52 -18.26 -2.75
C GLU A 48 -7.97 -17.79 -1.38
N PRO A 49 -6.69 -17.37 -1.24
CA PRO A 49 -6.20 -16.84 0.03
C PRO A 49 -6.85 -15.50 0.41
N TRP A 50 -7.32 -14.71 -0.56
CA TRP A 50 -8.03 -13.45 -0.30
C TRP A 50 -9.45 -13.67 0.21
N GLU A 51 -10.20 -14.61 -0.35
CA GLU A 51 -11.57 -14.95 0.09
C GLU A 51 -11.59 -15.55 1.49
N SER A 52 -10.52 -16.27 1.87
CA SER A 52 -10.37 -16.89 3.19
C SER A 52 -9.56 -16.05 4.18
N VAL A 53 -9.27 -14.78 3.84
CA VAL A 53 -8.37 -13.93 4.61
C VAL A 53 -8.90 -13.64 6.01
N SER A 54 -8.00 -13.70 7.00
CA SER A 54 -8.30 -13.21 8.34
C SER A 54 -8.04 -11.70 8.38
N LEU A 55 -9.10 -10.91 8.46
CA LEU A 55 -9.02 -9.46 8.62
C LEU A 55 -8.92 -9.10 10.11
N LEU A 56 -7.89 -8.34 10.47
CA LEU A 56 -7.79 -7.71 11.78
C LEU A 56 -8.15 -6.23 11.65
N GLN A 57 -9.16 -5.80 12.40
CA GLN A 57 -9.57 -4.41 12.51
C GLN A 57 -9.07 -3.82 13.83
N ARG A 58 -8.37 -2.69 13.78
CA ARG A 58 -8.10 -1.87 14.96
C ARG A 58 -9.19 -0.81 15.13
N PRO A 59 -9.38 -0.24 16.34
CA PRO A 59 -10.18 0.97 16.50
C PRO A 59 -9.57 2.10 15.67
N GLY A 60 -10.30 2.54 14.64
CA GLY A 60 -9.81 3.43 13.58
C GLY A 60 -9.44 2.65 12.31
N ASP A 61 -10.47 2.30 11.54
CA ASP A 61 -10.64 1.94 10.11
C ASP A 61 -9.53 1.32 9.22
N GLU A 62 -8.27 1.23 9.64
CA GLU A 62 -7.22 0.55 8.87
C GLU A 62 -7.32 -0.98 9.08
N LEU A 63 -7.67 -1.71 8.03
CA LEU A 63 -7.74 -3.18 8.01
C LEU A 63 -6.37 -3.78 7.69
N VAL A 64 -5.99 -4.84 8.42
CA VAL A 64 -4.81 -5.65 8.12
C VAL A 64 -5.25 -7.06 7.71
N ALA A 65 -4.90 -7.43 6.49
CA ALA A 65 -5.07 -8.77 5.96
C ALA A 65 -3.92 -9.68 6.43
N LEU A 66 -4.25 -10.80 7.10
CA LEU A 66 -3.32 -11.87 7.44
C LEU A 66 -3.47 -13.03 6.45
N LEU A 67 -2.42 -13.26 5.67
CA LEU A 67 -2.40 -14.26 4.59
C LEU A 67 -1.33 -15.34 4.84
N PRO A 68 -1.49 -16.56 4.28
CA PRO A 68 -0.43 -17.57 4.27
C PRO A 68 0.88 -16.95 3.79
N VAL A 69 2.01 -17.27 4.41
CA VAL A 69 3.28 -16.57 4.13
C VAL A 69 3.78 -16.81 2.70
N GLU A 70 3.31 -17.89 2.07
CA GLU A 70 3.58 -18.28 0.70
C GLU A 70 2.99 -17.29 -0.32
N THR A 71 2.02 -16.46 0.08
CA THR A 71 1.44 -15.43 -0.79
C THR A 71 2.32 -14.20 -0.93
N LEU A 72 3.33 -14.02 -0.06
CA LEU A 72 4.11 -12.78 -0.01
C LEU A 72 4.74 -12.42 -1.36
N PRO A 73 5.38 -13.35 -2.10
CA PRO A 73 5.89 -13.03 -3.43
C PRO A 73 4.83 -12.45 -4.36
N LEU A 74 3.63 -13.03 -4.37
CA LEU A 74 2.51 -12.60 -5.21
C LEU A 74 1.96 -11.24 -4.77
N LEU A 75 1.95 -10.96 -3.46
CA LEU A 75 1.59 -9.65 -2.91
C LEU A 75 2.56 -8.55 -3.35
N VAL A 76 3.86 -8.86 -3.49
CA VAL A 76 4.82 -7.89 -4.04
C VAL A 76 4.65 -7.77 -5.55
N HIS A 77 4.58 -8.90 -6.26
CA HIS A 77 4.27 -8.95 -7.68
C HIS A 77 3.64 -10.29 -8.08
N PRO A 78 2.52 -10.29 -8.82
CA PRO A 78 2.04 -9.15 -9.62
C PRO A 78 1.00 -8.25 -8.95
N PHE A 79 0.66 -8.48 -7.68
CA PHE A 79 -0.46 -7.77 -7.02
C PHE A 79 -0.36 -6.25 -7.04
N LEU A 80 0.78 -5.67 -6.66
CA LEU A 80 0.91 -4.19 -6.61
C LEU A 80 0.79 -3.54 -8.00
N ASP A 81 1.33 -4.19 -9.03
CA ASP A 81 1.18 -3.75 -10.42
C ASP A 81 -0.27 -3.88 -10.91
N ASN A 82 -0.94 -4.99 -10.58
CA ASN A 82 -2.35 -5.16 -10.91
C ASN A 82 -3.25 -4.16 -10.15
N LEU A 83 -2.95 -3.86 -8.89
CA LEU A 83 -3.69 -2.86 -8.11
C LEU A 83 -3.56 -1.45 -8.73
N GLN A 84 -2.36 -1.09 -9.16
CA GLN A 84 -2.12 0.15 -9.92
C GLN A 84 -2.97 0.21 -11.20
N ASP A 85 -3.01 -0.88 -11.97
CA ASP A 85 -3.79 -0.94 -13.21
C ASP A 85 -5.32 -0.93 -12.96
N GLU A 86 -5.80 -1.53 -11.87
CA GLU A 86 -7.21 -1.51 -11.49
C GLU A 86 -7.66 -0.13 -11.01
N LEU A 87 -6.84 0.57 -10.21
CA LEU A 87 -7.14 1.93 -9.77
C LEU A 87 -7.19 2.91 -10.95
N ALA A 88 -6.29 2.77 -11.93
CA ALA A 88 -6.34 3.58 -13.15
C ALA A 88 -7.63 3.36 -13.96
N ARG A 89 -8.15 2.12 -14.03
CA ARG A 89 -9.44 1.83 -14.67
C ARG A 89 -10.61 2.41 -13.88
N THR A 90 -10.57 2.28 -12.55
CA THR A 90 -11.58 2.87 -11.68
C THR A 90 -11.62 4.38 -11.85
N ASP A 91 -10.46 5.05 -11.86
CA ASP A 91 -10.39 6.51 -12.07
C ASP A 91 -11.05 6.94 -13.37
N GLN A 92 -10.75 6.26 -14.49
CA GLN A 92 -11.37 6.52 -15.79
C GLN A 92 -12.91 6.36 -15.73
N ARG A 93 -13.39 5.24 -15.18
CA ARG A 93 -14.83 4.97 -15.06
C ARG A 93 -15.54 6.01 -14.19
N VAL A 94 -14.96 6.37 -13.06
CA VAL A 94 -15.57 7.28 -12.09
C VAL A 94 -15.58 8.72 -12.61
N PHE A 95 -14.51 9.12 -13.33
CA PHE A 95 -14.44 10.41 -13.99
C PHE A 95 -15.53 10.57 -15.06
N GLU A 96 -15.80 9.53 -15.85
CA GLU A 96 -16.85 9.51 -16.87
C GLU A 96 -18.28 9.60 -16.31
N GLN A 97 -18.50 9.13 -15.08
CA GLN A 97 -19.84 8.99 -14.50
C GLN A 97 -20.33 10.22 -13.73
N ASP A 98 -19.47 10.89 -12.95
CA ASP A 98 -19.89 12.07 -12.16
C ASP A 98 -18.71 12.90 -11.59
N HIS A 99 -17.52 12.84 -12.20
CA HIS A 99 -16.30 13.44 -11.63
C HIS A 99 -16.06 13.06 -10.15
N GLY A 100 -16.32 11.80 -9.79
CA GLY A 100 -16.14 11.30 -8.43
C GLY A 100 -14.69 11.40 -7.95
N PRO A 101 -14.44 11.19 -6.64
CA PRO A 101 -13.12 11.39 -6.06
C PRO A 101 -12.11 10.40 -6.66
N ARG A 102 -10.95 10.92 -7.03
CA ARG A 102 -9.82 10.11 -7.49
C ARG A 102 -9.30 9.23 -6.36
N LEU A 103 -9.22 7.92 -6.61
CA LEU A 103 -8.76 6.94 -5.64
C LEU A 103 -7.30 6.57 -5.87
N ARG A 104 -6.45 6.85 -4.89
CA ARG A 104 -5.02 6.48 -4.89
C ARG A 104 -4.67 5.85 -3.54
N LEU A 105 -3.88 4.78 -3.56
CA LEU A 105 -3.64 3.93 -2.39
C LEU A 105 -2.16 3.88 -2.00
N ARG A 106 -1.92 3.98 -0.70
CA ARG A 106 -0.68 3.54 -0.06
C ARG A 106 -0.87 2.08 0.33
N ALA A 107 0.16 1.26 0.12
CA ALA A 107 0.18 -0.13 0.55
C ALA A 107 1.39 -0.41 1.43
N ALA A 108 1.25 -1.29 2.41
CA ALA A 108 2.38 -1.86 3.13
C ALA A 108 2.32 -3.38 3.06
N VAL A 109 3.48 -4.01 2.83
CA VAL A 109 3.65 -5.46 2.82
C VAL A 109 4.71 -5.83 3.85
N HIS A 110 4.36 -6.76 4.74
CA HIS A 110 5.23 -7.21 5.83
C HIS A 110 5.16 -8.73 6.00
N VAL A 111 6.22 -9.31 6.57
CA VAL A 111 6.22 -10.68 7.09
C VAL A 111 6.43 -10.64 8.60
N GLY A 112 5.43 -11.06 9.34
CA GLY A 112 5.44 -11.03 10.80
C GLY A 112 5.41 -12.42 11.41
N SER A 113 6.14 -12.63 12.50
CA SER A 113 5.94 -13.81 13.36
C SER A 113 4.64 -13.64 14.14
N LEU A 114 3.77 -14.63 14.08
CA LEU A 114 2.57 -14.72 14.90
C LEU A 114 2.91 -15.05 16.35
N GLN A 115 4.13 -15.48 16.66
CA GLN A 115 4.58 -15.76 18.02
C GLN A 115 5.73 -14.84 18.41
N GLU A 116 5.62 -14.22 19.56
CA GLU A 116 6.70 -13.46 20.20
C GLU A 116 6.68 -13.75 21.69
N ASP A 117 7.85 -14.07 22.27
CA ASP A 117 8.01 -14.47 23.67
C ASP A 117 7.06 -15.61 24.10
N GLY A 118 6.73 -16.52 23.18
CA GLY A 118 5.81 -17.63 23.39
C GLY A 118 4.32 -17.27 23.36
N SER A 119 3.96 -16.01 23.08
CA SER A 119 2.58 -15.53 23.03
C SER A 119 2.13 -15.21 21.61
N VAL A 120 1.03 -15.85 21.17
CA VAL A 120 0.43 -15.62 19.84
C VAL A 120 -0.15 -14.21 19.73
N THR A 121 -0.84 -13.75 20.77
CA THR A 121 -1.46 -12.43 20.79
C THR A 121 -0.44 -11.31 20.69
N THR A 122 0.71 -11.46 21.35
CA THR A 122 1.78 -10.45 21.37
C THR A 122 2.45 -10.33 20.00
N GLY A 123 2.80 -11.46 19.37
CA GLY A 123 3.41 -11.46 18.03
C GLY A 123 2.50 -10.85 16.96
N ILE A 124 1.21 -11.20 16.98
CA ILE A 124 0.20 -10.58 16.10
C ILE A 124 0.15 -9.06 16.34
N ALA A 125 0.04 -8.62 17.60
CA ALA A 125 -0.05 -7.20 17.92
C ALA A 125 1.18 -6.42 17.45
N ARG A 126 2.40 -6.98 17.58
CA ARG A 126 3.63 -6.36 17.08
C ARG A 126 3.63 -6.25 15.55
N ALA A 127 3.35 -7.34 14.85
CA ALA A 127 3.32 -7.34 13.37
C ALA A 127 2.28 -6.34 12.83
N VAL A 128 1.11 -6.27 13.45
CA VAL A 128 0.06 -5.29 13.12
C VAL A 128 0.50 -3.86 13.44
N ASN A 129 1.22 -3.63 14.54
CA ASN A 129 1.74 -2.30 14.86
C ASN A 129 2.82 -1.85 13.87
N ASP A 130 3.73 -2.75 13.50
CA ASP A 130 4.83 -2.45 12.59
C ASP A 130 4.32 -2.17 11.17
N ILE A 131 3.36 -2.94 10.65
CA ILE A 131 2.79 -2.68 9.33
C ILE A 131 2.03 -1.34 9.26
N HIS A 132 1.30 -0.95 10.31
CA HIS A 132 0.67 0.38 10.35
C HIS A 132 1.69 1.51 10.40
N ARG A 133 2.83 1.32 11.08
CA ARG A 133 3.92 2.30 11.12
C ARG A 133 4.62 2.41 9.77
N LEU A 134 4.74 1.31 9.03
CA LEU A 134 5.23 1.31 7.66
C LEU A 134 4.27 2.08 6.74
N LEU A 135 2.97 1.78 6.80
CA LEU A 135 1.93 2.45 6.01
C LEU A 135 1.89 3.97 6.22
N ASN A 136 2.18 4.41 7.45
CA ASN A 136 2.12 5.81 7.86
C ASN A 136 3.49 6.52 7.88
N CYS A 137 4.53 5.95 7.26
CA CYS A 137 5.84 6.61 7.23
C CYS A 137 5.95 7.65 6.12
N GLU A 138 6.63 8.76 6.42
CA GLU A 138 6.79 9.93 5.55
C GLU A 138 7.24 9.58 4.12
N PRO A 139 8.27 8.72 3.87
CA PRO A 139 8.66 8.37 2.51
C PRO A 139 7.55 7.76 1.64
N LEU A 140 6.59 7.05 2.24
CA LEU A 140 5.46 6.48 1.51
C LEU A 140 4.37 7.52 1.22
N ILE A 141 4.20 8.48 2.14
CA ILE A 141 3.26 9.60 1.95
C ILE A 141 3.76 10.48 0.80
N ASP A 142 5.02 10.90 0.88
CA ASP A 142 5.67 11.76 -0.10
C ASP A 142 5.66 11.13 -1.50
N ALA A 143 5.91 9.81 -1.59
CA ALA A 143 5.89 9.09 -2.86
C ALA A 143 4.58 9.24 -3.65
N LEU A 144 3.42 9.32 -2.97
CA LEU A 144 2.16 9.63 -3.65
C LEU A 144 1.92 11.13 -3.80
N CYS A 145 2.25 11.94 -2.79
CA CYS A 145 2.06 13.38 -2.82
C CYS A 145 2.84 14.05 -3.96
N ASP A 146 4.07 13.61 -4.21
CA ASP A 146 4.99 14.22 -5.18
C ASP A 146 4.87 13.62 -6.59
N SER A 147 4.03 12.60 -6.76
CA SER A 147 3.81 11.93 -8.05
C SER A 147 2.63 12.54 -8.82
N ASP A 148 2.66 12.40 -10.14
CA ASP A 148 1.56 12.80 -11.02
C ASP A 148 0.31 11.96 -10.69
N PRO A 149 -0.80 12.59 -10.26
CA PRO A 149 -1.99 11.86 -9.88
C PRO A 149 -2.67 11.14 -11.06
N ASP A 150 -2.37 11.48 -12.31
CA ASP A 150 -2.90 10.81 -13.52
C ASP A 150 -2.11 9.55 -13.89
N VAL A 151 -0.91 9.37 -13.32
CA VAL A 151 0.00 8.27 -13.66
C VAL A 151 0.20 7.31 -12.48
N THR A 152 0.36 7.83 -11.27
CA THR A 152 0.71 7.04 -10.09
C THR A 152 -0.49 6.90 -9.16
N PHE A 153 -1.05 5.69 -9.10
CA PHE A 153 -2.20 5.37 -8.24
C PHE A 153 -1.81 4.55 -7.02
N VAL A 154 -0.68 3.85 -7.04
CA VAL A 154 -0.16 3.07 -5.90
C VAL A 154 1.28 3.49 -5.57
N ALA A 155 1.53 3.67 -4.28
CA ALA A 155 2.87 3.56 -3.72
C ALA A 155 2.84 2.48 -2.64
N ALA A 156 3.89 1.67 -2.57
CA ALA A 156 3.98 0.56 -1.65
C ALA A 156 5.28 0.59 -0.85
N ILE A 157 5.21 0.15 0.40
CA ILE A 157 6.39 -0.05 1.24
C ILE A 157 6.50 -1.50 1.66
N ILE A 158 7.70 -2.07 1.49
CA ILE A 158 8.03 -3.44 1.85
C ILE A 158 8.94 -3.39 3.07
N SER A 159 8.60 -4.14 4.12
CA SER A 159 9.45 -4.23 5.31
C SER A 159 10.81 -4.85 4.98
N SER A 160 11.82 -4.60 5.81
CA SER A 160 13.15 -5.20 5.63
C SER A 160 13.14 -6.72 5.60
N GLU A 161 12.33 -7.33 6.45
CA GLU A 161 12.19 -8.78 6.57
C GLU A 161 11.55 -9.37 5.30
N ALA A 162 10.55 -8.69 4.75
CA ALA A 162 9.87 -9.11 3.53
C ALA A 162 10.78 -8.92 2.30
N PHE A 163 11.45 -7.77 2.22
CA PHE A 163 12.35 -7.46 1.10
C PHE A 163 13.52 -8.44 1.02
N SER A 164 14.24 -8.64 2.13
CA SER A 164 15.44 -9.49 2.14
C SER A 164 15.10 -10.95 1.78
N ARG A 165 14.00 -11.48 2.34
CA ARG A 165 13.64 -12.90 2.17
C ARG A 165 12.98 -13.24 0.84
N TYR A 166 12.26 -12.29 0.24
CA TYR A 166 11.42 -12.60 -0.92
C TYR A 166 11.81 -11.84 -2.18
N VAL A 167 12.39 -10.65 -2.05
CA VAL A 167 12.85 -9.86 -3.19
C VAL A 167 14.34 -10.11 -3.44
N GLU A 168 15.21 -9.90 -2.45
CA GLU A 168 16.67 -10.09 -2.64
C GLU A 168 17.04 -11.55 -2.95
N GLU A 169 16.33 -12.52 -2.36
CA GLU A 169 16.49 -13.94 -2.67
C GLU A 169 15.87 -14.36 -4.02
N GLY A 170 15.28 -13.44 -4.79
CA GLY A 170 14.73 -13.71 -6.13
C GLY A 170 13.46 -14.57 -6.13
N ARG A 171 12.65 -14.49 -5.06
CA ARG A 171 11.37 -15.22 -4.98
C ARG A 171 10.21 -14.45 -5.62
N THR A 172 10.39 -13.17 -5.90
CA THR A 172 9.52 -12.35 -6.74
C THR A 172 10.12 -12.24 -8.14
N SER A 173 9.30 -11.93 -9.15
CA SER A 173 9.79 -11.64 -10.49
C SER A 173 10.22 -10.18 -10.68
N LEU A 174 10.34 -9.40 -9.60
CA LEU A 174 10.81 -8.01 -9.66
C LEU A 174 12.30 -7.94 -9.33
N ASP A 175 13.03 -7.19 -10.15
CA ASP A 175 14.42 -6.88 -9.85
C ASP A 175 14.53 -6.01 -8.58
N PRO A 176 15.41 -6.34 -7.61
CA PRO A 176 15.65 -5.51 -6.42
C PRO A 176 15.97 -4.04 -6.73
N SER A 177 16.53 -3.73 -7.90
CA SER A 177 16.83 -2.35 -8.34
C SER A 177 15.57 -1.52 -8.60
N ARG A 178 14.39 -2.15 -8.69
CA ARG A 178 13.10 -1.44 -8.82
C ARG A 178 12.65 -0.81 -7.50
N PHE A 179 13.33 -1.10 -6.40
CA PHE A 179 12.97 -0.65 -5.07
C PHE A 179 13.95 0.41 -4.57
N THR A 180 13.43 1.43 -3.93
CA THR A 180 14.25 2.47 -3.30
C THR A 180 14.33 2.21 -1.80
N LYS A 181 15.54 2.00 -1.29
CA LYS A 181 15.74 1.84 0.16
C LYS A 181 15.48 3.17 0.87
N VAL A 182 14.58 3.14 1.85
CA VAL A 182 14.17 4.30 2.65
C VAL A 182 14.25 4.00 4.15
N ARG A 183 14.06 5.02 4.98
CA ARG A 183 13.99 4.93 6.44
C ARG A 183 12.57 5.23 6.89
N ALA A 184 11.84 4.21 7.32
CA ALA A 184 10.49 4.37 7.83
C ALA A 184 10.55 4.85 9.30
N ARG A 185 10.24 6.13 9.52
CA ARG A 185 10.27 6.79 10.83
C ARG A 185 8.88 7.20 11.28
N VAL A 186 8.37 6.59 12.34
CA VAL A 186 7.08 6.95 12.96
C VAL A 186 7.17 6.78 14.47
N LYS A 187 7.10 7.88 15.23
CA LYS A 187 7.26 7.87 16.70
C LYS A 187 8.62 7.27 17.10
N LYS A 188 8.63 6.12 17.80
CA LYS A 188 9.85 5.37 18.19
C LYS A 188 10.24 4.29 17.17
N PHE A 189 9.49 4.15 16.08
CA PHE A 189 9.78 3.23 15.00
C PHE A 189 10.77 3.87 14.04
N ASP A 190 11.87 3.19 13.75
CA ASP A 190 12.94 3.72 12.90
C ASP A 190 13.69 2.59 12.19
N HIS A 191 13.06 2.02 11.16
CA HIS A 191 13.53 0.81 10.47
C HIS A 191 13.84 1.08 8.99
N PRO A 192 14.82 0.37 8.40
CA PRO A 192 14.95 0.34 6.95
C PRO A 192 13.72 -0.31 6.32
N ALA A 193 13.30 0.21 5.18
CA ALA A 193 12.22 -0.33 4.38
C ALA A 193 12.49 -0.04 2.89
N TRP A 194 11.69 -0.63 2.00
CA TRP A 194 11.87 -0.50 0.56
C TRP A 194 10.60 0.03 -0.08
N LEU A 195 10.70 1.22 -0.67
CA LEU A 195 9.63 1.86 -1.42
C LEU A 195 9.58 1.25 -2.82
N TYR A 196 8.38 0.93 -3.28
CA TYR A 196 8.08 0.49 -4.63
C TYR A 196 6.91 1.28 -5.19
N VAL A 197 7.07 1.81 -6.39
CA VAL A 197 6.03 2.54 -7.12
C VAL A 197 5.86 1.86 -8.48
N PRO A 198 4.75 1.16 -8.76
CA PRO A 198 4.59 0.38 -10.00
C PRO A 198 4.65 1.23 -11.29
N ARG A 199 4.20 2.49 -11.21
CA ARG A 199 4.27 3.49 -12.27
C ARG A 199 4.83 4.79 -11.69
N PRO A 200 6.16 4.93 -11.54
CA PRO A 200 6.76 6.12 -10.95
C PRO A 200 6.55 7.32 -11.87
N SER A 201 6.22 8.46 -11.29
CA SER A 201 6.04 9.73 -11.98
C SER A 201 6.40 10.89 -11.06
N GLN A 202 6.37 12.12 -11.58
CA GLN A 202 6.57 13.34 -10.81
C GLN A 202 5.42 14.29 -11.13
N ALA A 203 4.86 14.91 -10.10
CA ALA A 203 3.81 15.91 -10.28
C ALA A 203 4.35 17.04 -11.17
N PRO A 204 3.53 17.57 -12.09
CA PRO A 204 3.94 18.71 -12.88
C PRO A 204 4.29 19.88 -11.96
N GLU A 205 5.45 20.50 -12.19
CA GLU A 205 5.88 21.68 -11.45
C GLU A 205 4.78 22.73 -11.56
N GLN A 206 4.14 23.10 -10.43
CA GLN A 206 3.15 24.17 -10.43
C GLN A 206 3.88 25.43 -10.87
N ALA A 207 3.58 25.90 -12.09
CA ALA A 207 4.16 27.13 -12.62
C ALA A 207 3.93 28.24 -11.59
N ALA A 208 5.02 28.78 -11.03
CA ALA A 208 4.94 29.89 -10.11
C ALA A 208 4.09 31.01 -10.72
N PRO A 209 3.17 31.63 -9.97
CA PRO A 209 2.39 32.74 -10.51
C PRO A 209 3.35 33.80 -11.06
N PRO A 210 3.07 34.36 -12.26
CA PRO A 210 3.95 35.34 -12.87
C PRO A 210 4.19 36.48 -11.87
N ALA A 211 5.46 36.84 -11.68
CA ALA A 211 5.83 37.95 -10.81
C ALA A 211 5.02 39.20 -11.22
N PRO A 212 4.52 40.00 -10.24
CA PRO A 212 3.81 41.22 -10.56
C PRO A 212 4.67 42.07 -11.50
N GLN A 213 4.14 42.37 -12.69
CA GLN A 213 4.80 43.30 -13.60
C GLN A 213 4.81 44.67 -12.90
N GLU A 214 5.98 45.09 -12.40
CA GLU A 214 6.18 46.45 -11.94
C GLU A 214 5.87 47.37 -13.12
N GLY A 215 4.76 48.09 -13.00
CA GLY A 215 4.33 49.07 -13.99
C GLY A 215 5.42 50.14 -14.12
N VAL A 216 6.02 50.22 -15.30
CA VAL A 216 6.90 51.32 -15.66
C VAL A 216 6.02 52.55 -15.83
N HIS A 217 6.26 53.53 -14.94
CA HIS A 217 5.66 54.86 -14.94
C HIS A 217 6.06 55.69 -16.17
#